data_AF-A0A2T4BCI0-F1
#
_entry.id   AF-A0A2T4BCI0-F1
#
_cell.length_a   1.000
_cell.length_b   1.000
_cell.length_c   1.000
_cell.angle_alpha   90.00
_cell.angle_beta   90.00
_cell.angle_gamma   90.00
#
_symmetry.space_group_name_H-M   'P 1'
#
loop_
_entity.id
_entity.type
_entity.pdbx_description
1 polymer ?
#
loop_
_entity_poly.entity_id
_entity_poly.type
_entity_poly.pdbx_seq_one_letter_code
_entity_poly.pdbx_strand_id
1 'polypeptide(L)'
;MHFTTAIFTTLALALTATADQRICFPIPGQPATVPQDILDLDTQTKLDWAADLCKQFTYPVDGLQTVLTPLEEGIQGSDGKIYGLQVSLQYIRTEDQCNVDANDLVGPDACPGGGLLTLSTPFEQWTYLTALN
;
A
#
# COMPACT_ATOMS: atom_id res chain seq x y z
N MET A 1 30.73 -49.12 -33.34
CA MET A 1 29.48 -48.74 -32.65
C MET A 1 29.61 -47.27 -32.26
N HIS A 2 28.80 -46.38 -32.83
CA HIS A 2 28.78 -44.97 -32.48
C HIS A 2 27.77 -44.76 -31.35
N PHE A 3 28.21 -44.23 -30.21
CA PHE A 3 27.33 -43.73 -29.15
C PHE A 3 27.17 -42.22 -29.34
N THR A 4 26.02 -41.80 -29.85
CA THR A 4 25.59 -40.40 -29.85
C THR A 4 24.93 -40.10 -28.50
N THR A 5 25.63 -39.41 -27.62
CA THR A 5 25.11 -38.91 -26.35
C THR A 5 24.29 -37.64 -26.62
N ALA A 6 22.97 -37.72 -26.49
CA ALA A 6 22.10 -36.55 -26.54
C ALA A 6 22.14 -35.82 -25.19
N ILE A 7 22.65 -34.59 -25.18
CA ILE A 7 22.58 -33.71 -24.01
C ILE A 7 21.15 -33.15 -23.96
N PHE A 8 20.36 -33.58 -22.99
CA PHE A 8 19.10 -32.94 -22.65
C PHE A 8 19.39 -31.66 -21.85
N THR A 9 19.48 -30.53 -22.54
CA THR A 9 19.35 -29.21 -21.93
C THR A 9 17.92 -29.03 -21.46
N THR A 10 17.65 -29.32 -20.19
CA THR A 10 16.41 -28.93 -19.52
C THR A 10 16.37 -27.41 -19.42
N LEU A 11 15.66 -26.79 -20.36
CA LEU A 11 15.26 -25.39 -20.32
C LEU A 11 14.31 -25.21 -19.14
N ALA A 12 14.84 -24.83 -17.98
CA ALA A 12 14.03 -24.47 -16.83
C ALA A 12 13.20 -23.23 -17.21
N LEU A 13 11.89 -23.39 -17.36
CA LEU A 13 10.98 -22.26 -17.41
C LEU A 13 11.11 -21.53 -16.07
N ALA A 14 11.82 -20.40 -16.07
CA ALA A 14 11.74 -19.44 -15.00
C ALA A 14 10.31 -18.89 -15.03
N LEU A 15 9.42 -19.47 -14.21
CA LEU A 15 8.22 -18.76 -13.80
C LEU A 15 8.71 -17.50 -13.10
N THR A 16 8.54 -16.35 -13.72
CA THR A 16 8.77 -15.07 -13.07
C THR A 16 7.72 -14.94 -11.98
N ALA A 17 8.07 -15.36 -10.77
CA ALA A 17 7.32 -14.96 -9.58
C ALA A 17 7.37 -13.43 -9.56
N THR A 18 6.22 -12.79 -9.71
CA THR A 18 6.09 -11.36 -9.43
C THR A 18 6.39 -11.20 -7.95
N ALA A 19 7.53 -10.58 -7.62
CA ALA A 19 7.85 -10.25 -6.25
C ALA A 19 6.98 -9.08 -5.80
N ASP A 20 6.66 -9.03 -4.50
CA ASP A 20 5.92 -7.90 -3.93
C ASP A 20 6.70 -6.60 -4.20
N GLN A 21 6.02 -5.55 -4.67
CA GLN A 21 6.64 -4.25 -4.94
C GLN A 21 5.98 -3.16 -4.09
N ARG A 22 6.83 -2.34 -3.45
CA ARG A 22 6.41 -1.16 -2.71
C ARG A 22 6.79 0.10 -3.46
N ILE A 23 5.81 0.96 -3.73
CA ILE A 23 5.98 2.26 -4.38
C ILE A 23 5.62 3.35 -3.38
N CYS A 24 6.60 4.18 -2.99
CA CYS A 24 6.41 5.22 -1.99
C CYS A 24 5.94 6.55 -2.57
N PHE A 25 5.09 7.23 -1.79
CA PHE A 25 4.63 8.58 -2.03
C PHE A 25 5.07 9.52 -0.88
N PRO A 26 5.37 10.80 -1.19
CA PRO A 26 5.48 11.36 -2.55
C PRO A 26 6.63 10.72 -3.33
N ILE A 27 6.44 10.54 -4.64
CA ILE A 27 7.47 9.95 -5.50
C ILE A 27 8.68 10.90 -5.52
N PRO A 28 9.92 10.44 -5.24
CA PRO A 28 11.09 11.30 -5.23
C PRO A 28 11.23 12.12 -6.51
N GLY A 29 11.37 13.44 -6.37
CA GLY A 29 11.45 14.38 -7.49
C GLY A 29 10.11 14.91 -8.01
N GLN A 30 8.97 14.44 -7.49
CA GLN A 30 7.67 15.08 -7.67
C GLN A 30 7.42 16.11 -6.55
N PRO A 31 6.66 17.20 -6.81
CA PRO A 31 6.22 18.10 -5.76
C PRO A 31 5.41 17.34 -4.70
N ALA A 32 5.70 17.59 -3.42
CA ALA A 32 4.85 17.08 -2.34
C ALA A 32 3.50 17.82 -2.40
N THR A 33 2.41 17.05 -2.52
CA THR A 33 1.03 17.55 -2.45
C THR A 33 0.50 17.59 -1.02
N VAL A 34 1.26 17.03 -0.08
CA VAL A 34 0.97 16.94 1.34
C VAL A 34 1.99 17.79 2.11
N PRO A 35 1.55 18.72 2.97
CA PRO A 35 2.44 19.53 3.81
C PRO A 35 3.34 18.69 4.71
N GLN A 36 4.53 19.22 5.03
CA GLN A 36 5.54 18.49 5.80
C GLN A 36 5.05 18.13 7.21
N ASP A 37 4.28 18.99 7.87
CA ASP A 37 3.68 18.74 9.18
C ASP A 37 2.69 17.56 9.16
N ILE A 38 2.08 17.27 8.00
CA ILE A 38 1.23 16.10 7.81
C ILE A 38 2.06 14.85 7.48
N LEU A 39 3.12 14.99 6.67
CA LEU A 39 4.06 13.89 6.41
C LEU A 39 4.76 13.42 7.70
N ASP A 40 5.05 14.35 8.61
CA ASP A 40 5.71 14.11 9.89
C ASP A 40 4.76 13.70 11.03
N LEU A 41 3.46 13.46 10.73
CA LEU A 41 2.54 12.89 11.71
C LEU A 41 3.12 11.62 12.30
N ASP A 42 2.84 11.41 13.58
CA ASP A 42 3.34 10.24 14.29
C ASP A 42 2.81 8.96 13.64
N THR A 43 3.69 7.96 13.60
CA THR A 43 3.36 6.68 12.98
C THR A 43 2.14 6.02 13.63
N GLN A 44 1.94 6.19 14.94
CA GLN A 44 0.82 5.56 15.63
C GLN A 44 -0.52 6.12 15.14
N THR A 45 -0.65 7.44 15.00
CA THR A 45 -1.85 8.07 14.41
C THR A 45 -2.14 7.51 13.01
N LYS A 46 -1.11 7.34 12.17
CA LYS A 46 -1.30 6.78 10.82
C LYS A 46 -1.76 5.32 10.86
N LEU A 47 -1.21 4.51 11.77
CA LEU A 47 -1.58 3.11 11.94
C LEU A 47 -2.98 2.96 12.55
N ASP A 48 -3.36 3.84 13.48
CA ASP A 48 -4.69 3.85 14.09
C ASP A 48 -5.76 4.17 13.04
N TRP A 49 -5.53 5.20 12.21
CA TRP A 49 -6.38 5.46 11.05
C TRP A 49 -6.44 4.28 10.10
N ALA A 50 -5.30 3.67 9.76
CA ALA A 50 -5.30 2.50 8.88
C ALA A 50 -6.12 1.34 9.45
N ALA A 51 -5.97 1.04 10.74
CA ALA A 51 -6.72 -0.01 11.41
C ALA A 51 -8.22 0.26 11.42
N ASP A 52 -8.63 1.50 11.67
CA ASP A 52 -10.04 1.89 11.65
C ASP A 52 -10.64 1.88 10.25
N LEU A 53 -9.85 2.19 9.21
CA LEU A 53 -10.27 2.05 7.81
C LEU A 53 -10.33 0.59 7.36
N CYS A 54 -9.38 -0.26 7.76
CA CYS A 54 -9.37 -1.68 7.43
C CYS A 54 -10.63 -2.40 7.95
N LYS A 55 -11.20 -1.99 9.09
CA LYS A 55 -12.46 -2.52 9.65
C LYS A 55 -13.70 -2.17 8.82
N GLN A 56 -13.64 -1.13 7.99
CA GLN A 56 -14.79 -0.63 7.23
C GLN A 56 -15.03 -1.40 5.92
N PHE A 57 -14.05 -2.19 5.48
CA PHE A 57 -14.19 -3.00 4.27
C PHE A 57 -15.04 -4.24 4.52
N THR A 58 -15.74 -4.68 3.47
CA THR A 58 -16.37 -6.00 3.44
C THR A 58 -15.43 -6.99 2.76
N TYR A 59 -14.90 -7.94 3.54
CA TYR A 59 -14.01 -8.98 3.03
C TYR A 59 -14.78 -10.25 2.60
N PRO A 60 -14.31 -10.98 1.58
CA PRO A 60 -13.18 -10.64 0.71
C PRO A 60 -13.49 -9.47 -0.22
N VAL A 61 -12.48 -8.66 -0.51
CA VAL A 61 -12.58 -7.54 -1.44
C VAL A 61 -12.33 -8.07 -2.85
N ASP A 62 -13.37 -8.29 -3.65
CA ASP A 62 -13.24 -8.88 -5.00
C ASP A 62 -13.02 -7.84 -6.13
N GLY A 63 -12.84 -6.57 -5.79
CA GLY A 63 -12.55 -5.48 -6.72
C GLY A 63 -12.10 -4.23 -5.98
N LEU A 64 -11.79 -3.13 -6.67
CA LEU A 64 -11.32 -1.91 -6.02
C LEU A 64 -12.38 -1.34 -5.07
N GLN A 65 -12.05 -1.28 -3.78
CA GLN A 65 -12.82 -0.56 -2.77
C GLN A 65 -11.92 0.51 -2.15
N THR A 66 -12.50 1.63 -1.74
CA THR A 66 -11.78 2.74 -1.12
C THR A 66 -12.55 3.25 0.09
N VAL A 67 -11.83 3.48 1.18
CA VAL A 67 -12.35 4.11 2.39
C VAL A 67 -11.41 5.25 2.79
N LEU A 68 -11.98 6.31 3.34
CA LEU A 68 -11.29 7.53 3.75
C LEU A 68 -11.55 7.79 5.23
N THR A 69 -10.56 8.35 5.93
CA THR A 69 -10.76 8.89 7.28
C THR A 69 -11.92 9.90 7.25
N PRO A 70 -12.89 9.81 8.18
CA PRO A 70 -13.92 10.83 8.33
C PRO A 70 -13.34 12.23 8.55
N LEU A 71 -14.02 13.27 8.06
CA LEU A 71 -13.51 14.65 8.12
C LEU A 71 -13.25 15.12 9.57
N GLU A 72 -14.11 14.69 10.48
CA GLU A 72 -14.05 14.99 11.92
C GLU A 72 -12.88 14.33 12.66
N GLU A 73 -12.29 13.29 12.09
CA GLU A 73 -11.13 12.56 12.64
C GLU A 73 -9.81 13.01 11.98
N GLY A 74 -9.90 13.87 10.95
CA GLY A 74 -8.74 14.39 10.26
C GLY A 74 -7.97 15.46 11.05
N ILE A 75 -6.74 15.73 10.61
CA ILE A 75 -5.85 16.72 11.22
C ILE A 75 -5.64 17.87 10.24
N GLN A 76 -5.80 19.11 10.72
CA GLN A 76 -5.54 20.29 9.91
C GLN A 76 -4.04 20.49 9.67
N GLY A 77 -3.65 20.59 8.41
CA GLY A 77 -2.29 20.90 7.97
C GLY A 77 -2.00 22.40 7.88
N SER A 78 -0.73 22.73 7.72
CA SER A 78 -0.23 24.11 7.62
C SER A 78 -0.75 24.89 6.40
N ASP A 79 -1.26 24.20 5.37
CA ASP A 79 -1.90 24.81 4.20
C ASP A 79 -3.41 25.10 4.41
N GLY A 80 -3.94 24.80 5.61
CA GLY A 80 -5.32 25.06 5.99
C GLY A 80 -6.31 23.94 5.68
N LYS A 81 -5.89 22.85 5.00
CA LYS A 81 -6.74 21.71 4.70
C LYS A 81 -6.75 20.68 5.83
N ILE A 82 -7.79 19.87 5.87
CA ILE A 82 -7.90 18.72 6.78
C ILE A 82 -7.37 17.50 6.05
N TYR A 83 -6.44 16.79 6.65
CA TYR A 83 -5.83 15.58 6.12
C TYR A 83 -6.25 14.36 6.93
N GLY A 84 -6.31 13.23 6.25
CA GLY A 84 -6.48 11.92 6.85
C GLY A 84 -5.81 10.86 5.99
N LEU A 85 -6.27 9.62 6.14
CA LEU A 85 -5.78 8.49 5.38
C LEU A 85 -6.82 8.03 4.36
N GLN A 86 -6.35 7.64 3.19
CA GLN A 86 -7.11 6.87 2.21
C GLN A 86 -6.54 5.47 2.18
N VAL A 87 -7.40 4.47 2.35
CA VAL A 87 -7.04 3.07 2.08
C VAL A 87 -7.86 2.61 0.89
N SER A 88 -7.21 2.02 -0.11
CA SER A 88 -7.88 1.31 -1.18
C SER A 88 -7.35 -0.12 -1.23
N LEU A 89 -8.26 -1.07 -1.44
CA LEU A 89 -7.94 -2.50 -1.49
C LEU A 89 -8.45 -3.08 -2.80
N GLN A 90 -7.68 -4.00 -3.36
CA GLN A 90 -8.08 -4.80 -4.51
C GLN A 90 -7.65 -6.24 -4.29
N TYR A 91 -8.60 -7.17 -4.36
CA TYR A 91 -8.41 -8.61 -4.20
C TYR A 91 -7.92 -9.07 -2.81
N ILE A 92 -7.84 -8.18 -1.81
CA ILE A 92 -7.45 -8.48 -0.42
C ILE A 92 -8.54 -9.31 0.29
N ARG A 93 -8.10 -10.35 1.01
CA ARG A 93 -9.01 -11.39 1.53
C ARG A 93 -9.41 -11.22 2.99
N THR A 94 -8.62 -10.52 3.79
CA THR A 94 -8.83 -10.41 5.24
C THR A 94 -8.46 -9.04 5.76
N GLU A 95 -9.07 -8.66 6.89
CA GLU A 95 -8.71 -7.46 7.65
C GLU A 95 -7.26 -7.53 8.16
N ASP A 96 -6.81 -8.69 8.61
CA ASP A 96 -5.44 -8.90 9.08
C ASP A 96 -4.40 -8.57 7.99
N GLN A 97 -4.67 -8.99 6.74
CA GLN A 97 -3.79 -8.66 5.61
C GLN A 97 -3.77 -7.14 5.37
N CYS A 98 -4.94 -6.50 5.40
CA CYS A 98 -5.03 -5.04 5.25
C CYS A 98 -4.18 -4.29 6.29
N ASN A 99 -4.24 -4.74 7.55
CA ASN A 99 -3.47 -4.14 8.65
C ASN A 99 -1.96 -4.35 8.49
N VAL A 100 -1.54 -5.56 8.08
CA VAL A 100 -0.13 -5.87 7.81
C VAL A 100 0.41 -5.00 6.67
N ASP A 101 -0.30 -4.96 5.56
CA ASP A 101 0.09 -4.18 4.38
C ASP A 101 0.09 -2.68 4.67
N ALA A 102 -0.85 -2.19 5.49
CA ALA A 102 -0.88 -0.80 5.91
C ALA A 102 0.34 -0.45 6.78
N ASN A 103 0.77 -1.37 7.65
CA ASN A 103 1.98 -1.16 8.45
C ASN A 103 3.22 -1.01 7.56
N ASP A 104 3.32 -1.82 6.50
CA ASP A 104 4.41 -1.70 5.53
C ASP A 104 4.39 -0.39 4.71
N LEU A 105 3.23 0.28 4.65
CA LEU A 105 3.00 1.49 3.86
C LEU A 105 3.04 2.80 4.67
N VAL A 106 2.62 2.80 5.94
CA VAL A 106 2.61 4.01 6.81
C VAL A 106 3.24 3.81 8.20
N GLY A 107 3.87 2.65 8.46
CA GLY A 107 4.63 2.33 9.66
C GLY A 107 5.98 3.07 9.80
N PRO A 108 6.81 2.69 10.80
CA PRO A 108 8.03 3.44 11.17
C PRO A 108 9.11 3.50 10.09
N ASP A 109 9.20 2.46 9.26
CA ASP A 109 10.16 2.34 8.14
C ASP A 109 9.46 2.44 6.77
N ALA A 110 8.29 3.07 6.76
CA ALA A 110 7.42 3.13 5.61
C ALA A 110 7.55 4.45 4.84
N CYS A 111 6.66 4.63 3.87
CA CYS A 111 6.69 5.79 2.99
C CYS A 111 6.10 7.02 3.71
N PRO A 112 6.73 8.21 3.68
CA PRO A 112 6.28 9.36 4.47
C PRO A 112 4.81 9.75 4.25
N GLY A 113 4.36 9.71 2.99
CA GLY A 113 2.99 9.98 2.57
C GLY A 113 2.15 8.74 2.27
N GLY A 114 2.66 7.55 2.60
CA GLY A 114 2.05 6.28 2.22
C GLY A 114 2.51 5.76 0.86
N GLY A 115 1.87 4.72 0.34
CA GLY A 115 2.34 4.01 -0.84
C GLY A 115 1.32 3.06 -1.48
N LEU A 116 1.80 2.41 -2.53
CA LEU A 116 1.19 1.23 -3.13
C LEU A 116 2.04 0.01 -2.78
N LEU A 117 1.39 -1.04 -2.30
CA LEU A 117 1.95 -2.37 -2.17
C LEU A 117 1.27 -3.30 -3.18
N THR A 118 2.00 -3.74 -4.20
CA THR A 118 1.56 -4.82 -5.08
C THR A 118 2.13 -6.12 -4.54
N LEU A 119 1.29 -7.14 -4.36
CA LEU A 119 1.75 -8.44 -3.89
C LEU A 119 1.92 -9.40 -5.08
N SER A 120 2.42 -10.60 -4.83
CA SER A 120 2.77 -11.62 -5.83
C SER A 120 1.62 -12.19 -6.70
N THR A 121 0.47 -11.51 -6.78
CA THR A 121 -0.74 -11.84 -7.57
C THR A 121 -1.51 -10.52 -7.87
N PRO A 122 -2.83 -10.45 -8.23
CA PRO A 122 -3.46 -9.14 -8.49
C PRO A 122 -3.79 -8.36 -7.20
N PHE A 123 -3.33 -8.82 -6.02
CA PHE A 123 -3.57 -8.14 -4.75
C PHE A 123 -2.81 -6.82 -4.70
N GLU A 124 -3.55 -5.74 -4.44
CA GLU A 124 -3.01 -4.41 -4.35
C GLU A 124 -3.62 -3.70 -3.14
N GLN A 125 -2.77 -3.01 -2.38
CA GLN A 125 -3.19 -2.09 -1.35
C GLN A 125 -2.55 -0.73 -1.57
N TRP A 126 -3.39 0.29 -1.57
CA TRP A 126 -2.98 1.68 -1.58
C TRP A 126 -3.29 2.27 -0.22
N THR A 127 -2.35 2.98 0.38
CA THR A 127 -2.56 3.65 1.66
C THR A 127 -1.83 4.98 1.60
N TYR A 128 -2.56 6.10 1.60
CA TYR A 128 -2.00 7.43 1.37
C TYR A 128 -2.53 8.49 2.34
N LEU A 129 -1.68 9.43 2.72
CA LEU A 129 -2.13 10.69 3.30
C LEU A 129 -2.83 11.52 2.22
N THR A 130 -4.04 11.97 2.48
CA THR A 130 -4.86 12.72 1.52
C THR A 130 -5.62 13.85 2.18
N ALA A 131 -5.92 14.90 1.41
CA ALA A 131 -6.79 15.98 1.85
C ALA A 131 -8.26 15.54 1.80
N LEU A 132 -9.02 15.88 2.84
CA LEU A 132 -10.43 15.53 3.02
C LEU A 132 -11.38 16.68 2.61
N ASN A 133 -10.85 17.89 2.36
CA ASN A 133 -11.60 19.09 1.95
C ASN A 133 -10.87 19.99 0.94
#